data_AF-A0A534S2W2-F1
#
_entry.id   AF-A0A534S2W2-F1
#
_cell.length_a   1.000
_cell.length_b   1.000
_cell.length_c   1.000
_cell.angle_alpha   90.00
_cell.angle_beta   90.00
_cell.angle_gamma   90.00
#
_symmetry.space_group_name_H-M   'P 1'
#
loop_
_entity.id
_entity.type
_entity.pdbx_description
1 polymer ?
#
loop_
_entity_poly.entity_id
_entity_poly.type
_entity_poly.pdbx_seq_one_letter_code
_entity_poly.pdbx_strand_id
1 'polypeptide(L)'
;MSTPALVTTPLAAAYEYCAARTRRASSNFYWGFRLLPHDRRRALCAVYAFCRSADDIADEPGAPRDAATLLARWRDELDAVYAGRPRHPIGVALADTVERFAIAREHFEAVITGTSPRTVIAWRARSA
;
A
#
# COMPACT_ATOMS: atom_id res chain seq x y z
N MET A 1 32.04 19.29 3.08
CA MET A 1 30.67 19.32 3.64
C MET A 1 29.99 18.04 3.19
N SER A 2 29.89 17.04 4.07
CA SER A 2 29.40 15.71 3.72
C SER A 2 27.88 15.74 3.54
N THR A 3 27.41 15.49 2.32
CA THR A 3 26.00 15.24 2.03
C THR A 3 25.58 13.96 2.76
N PRO A 4 24.52 13.96 3.60
CA PRO A 4 24.03 12.72 4.16
C PRO A 4 23.41 11.92 3.01
N ALA A 5 23.95 10.73 2.73
CA ALA A 5 23.30 9.77 1.85
C ALA A 5 21.90 9.51 2.43
N LEU A 6 20.86 9.92 1.70
CA LEU A 6 19.48 9.59 2.03
C LEU A 6 19.43 8.06 2.18
N VAL A 7 19.09 7.60 3.39
CA VAL A 7 19.09 6.18 3.72
C VAL A 7 17.88 5.54 3.04
N THR A 8 17.98 5.31 1.73
CA THR A 8 16.96 4.59 0.97
C THR A 8 16.91 3.16 1.49
N THR A 9 15.77 2.72 1.99
CA THR A 9 15.60 1.33 2.42
C THR A 9 15.89 0.42 1.22
N PRO A 10 16.80 -0.57 1.34
CA PRO A 10 17.05 -1.50 0.25
C PRO A 10 15.76 -2.24 -0.13
N LEU A 11 15.49 -2.42 -1.42
CA LEU A 11 14.27 -3.05 -1.92
C LEU A 11 14.03 -4.45 -1.30
N ALA A 12 15.11 -5.22 -1.09
CA ALA A 12 15.03 -6.51 -0.42
C ALA A 12 14.46 -6.39 1.01
N ALA A 13 15.03 -5.49 1.81
CA ALA A 13 14.59 -5.22 3.18
C ALA A 13 13.16 -4.65 3.22
N ALA A 14 12.78 -3.83 2.25
CA ALA A 14 11.42 -3.31 2.10
C ALA A 14 10.40 -4.44 1.89
N TYR A 15 10.69 -5.38 1.00
CA TYR A 15 9.84 -6.57 0.81
C TYR A 15 9.80 -7.49 2.02
N GLU A 16 10.92 -7.67 2.73
CA GLU A 16 10.95 -8.44 3.98
C GLU A 16 10.10 -7.81 5.07
N TYR A 17 10.15 -6.48 5.19
CA TYR A 17 9.27 -5.72 6.09
C TYR A 17 7.79 -5.97 5.76
N CYS A 18 7.41 -5.86 4.49
CA CYS A 18 6.05 -6.15 4.04
C CYS A 18 5.64 -7.59 4.32
N ALA A 19 6.51 -8.57 4.04
CA ALA A 19 6.24 -9.97 4.31
C ALA A 19 6.06 -10.25 5.81
N ALA A 20 6.90 -9.67 6.67
CA ALA A 20 6.78 -9.80 8.12
C ALA A 20 5.46 -9.21 8.64
N ARG A 21 5.04 -8.04 8.13
CA ARG A 21 3.75 -7.42 8.48
C ARG A 21 2.57 -8.31 8.05
N THR A 22 2.56 -8.75 6.80
CA THR A 22 1.51 -9.64 6.25
C THR A 22 1.38 -10.93 7.05
N ARG A 23 2.50 -11.56 7.42
CA ARG A 23 2.51 -12.78 8.24
C ARG A 23 1.91 -12.59 9.64
N ARG A 24 2.08 -11.41 10.24
CA ARG A 24 1.51 -11.08 11.55
C ARG A 24 0.01 -10.80 11.48
N ALA A 25 -0.45 -10.16 10.41
CA ALA A 25 -1.83 -9.74 10.25
C ALA A 25 -2.78 -10.87 9.80
N SER A 26 -2.34 -11.77 8.92
CA SER A 26 -3.17 -12.89 8.49
C SER A 26 -2.35 -14.11 8.11
N SER A 27 -2.23 -15.04 9.04
CA SER A 27 -1.60 -16.34 8.81
C SER A 27 -2.30 -17.11 7.69
N ASN A 28 -3.63 -17.11 7.65
CA ASN A 28 -4.41 -17.86 6.66
C ASN A 28 -4.26 -17.32 5.22
N PHE A 29 -4.24 -16.00 5.03
CA PHE A 29 -4.10 -15.38 3.71
C PHE A 29 -2.68 -15.53 3.15
N TYR A 30 -1.67 -15.42 4.03
CA TYR A 30 -0.27 -15.67 3.69
C TYR A 30 -0.04 -17.11 3.17
N TRP A 31 -0.74 -18.10 3.72
CA TRP A 31 -0.66 -19.49 3.24
C TRP A 31 -1.27 -19.68 1.84
N GLY A 32 -2.35 -18.97 1.51
CA GLY A 32 -2.95 -18.98 0.17
C GLY A 32 -2.00 -18.48 -0.92
N PHE A 33 -1.06 -17.61 -0.58
CA PHE A 33 -0.07 -17.07 -1.52
C PHE A 33 1.15 -17.95 -1.73
N ARG A 34 1.27 -19.06 -1.01
CA ARG A 34 2.45 -19.93 -1.11
C ARG A 34 2.55 -20.66 -2.45
N LEU A 35 1.45 -20.79 -3.18
CA LEU A 35 1.42 -21.35 -4.54
C LEU A 35 1.88 -20.36 -5.63
N LEU A 36 2.01 -19.06 -5.30
CA LEU A 36 2.46 -18.07 -6.27
C LEU A 36 3.98 -18.10 -6.46
N PRO A 37 4.49 -17.79 -7.67
CA PRO A 37 5.90 -17.51 -7.89
C PRO A 37 6.41 -16.45 -6.90
N HIS A 38 7.68 -16.59 -6.51
CA HIS A 38 8.32 -15.78 -5.48
C HIS A 38 8.06 -14.27 -5.63
N ASP A 39 8.20 -13.75 -6.86
CA ASP A 39 8.09 -12.31 -7.12
C ASP A 39 6.66 -11.80 -7.02
N ARG A 40 5.67 -12.60 -7.47
CA ARG A 40 4.25 -12.27 -7.30
C ARG A 40 3.86 -12.30 -5.83
N ARG A 41 4.39 -13.25 -5.06
CA ARG A 41 4.15 -13.32 -3.61
C ARG A 41 4.69 -12.08 -2.88
N ARG A 42 5.89 -11.61 -3.25
CA ARG A 42 6.49 -10.39 -2.69
C ARG A 42 5.68 -9.15 -3.02
N ALA A 43 5.30 -8.99 -4.28
CA ALA A 43 4.43 -7.90 -4.73
C ALA A 43 3.10 -7.87 -3.96
N LEU A 44 2.46 -9.03 -3.81
CA LEU A 44 1.20 -9.14 -3.09
C LEU A 44 1.36 -8.86 -1.58
N CYS A 45 2.50 -9.23 -0.98
CA CYS A 45 2.80 -8.83 0.39
C CYS A 45 2.93 -7.31 0.54
N ALA A 46 3.51 -6.61 -0.45
CA ALA A 46 3.61 -5.15 -0.43
C ALA A 46 2.24 -4.48 -0.54
N VAL A 47 1.41 -4.93 -1.49
CA VAL A 47 0.03 -4.45 -1.66
C VAL A 47 -0.79 -4.69 -0.38
N TYR A 48 -0.73 -5.91 0.18
CA TYR A 48 -1.46 -6.24 1.40
C TYR A 48 -0.98 -5.42 2.61
N ALA A 49 0.34 -5.22 2.75
CA ALA A 49 0.90 -4.43 3.83
C ALA A 49 0.41 -2.97 3.78
N PHE A 50 0.27 -2.40 2.59
CA PHE A 50 -0.34 -1.08 2.40
C PHE A 50 -1.81 -1.09 2.83
N CYS A 51 -2.62 -2.00 2.28
CA CYS A 51 -4.05 -2.06 2.61
C CYS A 51 -4.28 -2.24 4.11
N ARG A 52 -3.55 -3.16 4.74
CA ARG A 52 -3.67 -3.38 6.18
C ARG A 52 -3.26 -2.16 7.00
N SER A 53 -2.29 -1.38 6.54
CA SER A 53 -1.89 -0.16 7.25
C SER A 53 -2.95 0.94 7.19
N ALA A 54 -3.72 1.01 6.10
CA ALA A 54 -4.87 1.90 6.00
C ALA A 54 -6.04 1.39 6.85
N ASP A 55 -6.34 0.08 6.79
CA ASP A 55 -7.39 -0.55 7.60
C ASP A 55 -7.11 -0.44 9.10
N ASP A 56 -5.85 -0.63 9.54
CA ASP A 56 -5.45 -0.48 10.94
C ASP A 56 -5.82 0.92 11.48
N ILE A 57 -5.69 1.97 10.65
CA ILE A 57 -6.06 3.35 11.03
C ILE A 57 -7.58 3.53 11.09
N ALA A 58 -8.33 2.85 10.23
CA ALA A 58 -9.80 2.91 10.23
C ALA A 58 -10.43 2.10 11.36
N ASP A 59 -9.81 0.97 11.73
CA ASP A 59 -10.26 0.05 12.76
C ASP A 59 -9.91 0.51 14.18
N GLU A 60 -8.90 1.38 14.36
CA GLU A 60 -8.45 1.81 15.69
C GLU A 60 -9.46 2.76 16.36
N PRO A 61 -10.10 2.36 17.48
CA PRO A 61 -11.08 3.19 18.16
C PRO A 61 -10.37 4.33 18.91
N GLY A 62 -10.33 5.51 18.29
CA GLY A 62 -9.66 6.71 18.82
C GLY A 62 -10.28 8.02 18.31
N ALA A 63 -9.59 9.15 18.55
CA ALA A 63 -10.04 10.46 18.11
C ALA A 63 -10.01 10.56 16.57
N PRO A 64 -11.13 10.92 15.89
CA PRO A 64 -11.20 10.98 14.43
C PRO A 64 -10.15 11.89 13.75
N ARG A 65 -9.64 12.87 14.49
CA ARG A 65 -8.64 13.83 14.01
C ARG A 65 -7.27 13.18 13.75
N ASP A 66 -6.93 12.16 14.52
CA ASP A 66 -5.66 11.45 14.38
C ASP A 66 -5.71 10.50 13.18
N ALA A 67 -6.83 9.81 13.00
CA ALA A 67 -7.06 8.93 11.85
C ALA A 67 -6.98 9.68 10.51
N ALA A 68 -7.65 10.85 10.40
CA ALA A 68 -7.59 11.67 9.18
C ALA A 68 -6.15 12.14 8.86
N THR A 69 -5.39 12.50 9.88
CA THR A 69 -3.98 12.92 9.73
C THR A 69 -3.09 11.76 9.29
N LEU A 70 -3.30 10.57 9.86
CA LEU A 70 -2.54 9.36 9.48
C LEU A 70 -2.86 8.89 8.06
N LEU A 71 -4.13 8.94 7.66
CA LEU A 71 -4.54 8.63 6.28
C LEU A 71 -3.99 9.66 5.28
N ALA A 72 -3.90 10.94 5.64
CA ALA A 72 -3.25 11.96 4.81
C ALA A 72 -1.76 11.63 4.56
N ARG A 73 -1.04 11.17 5.59
CA ARG A 73 0.36 10.72 5.42
C ARG A 73 0.49 9.54 4.45
N TRP A 74 -0.48 8.62 4.44
CA TRP A 74 -0.51 7.53 3.47
C TRP A 74 -0.83 8.00 2.05
N ARG A 75 -1.62 9.07 1.89
CA ARG A 75 -1.81 9.73 0.58
C ARG A 75 -0.50 10.34 0.08
N ASP A 76 0.19 11.09 0.94
CA ASP A 76 1.49 11.69 0.61
C ASP A 76 2.53 10.61 0.26
N GLU A 77 2.51 9.47 0.96
CA GLU A 77 3.39 8.34 0.63
C GLU A 77 3.00 7.70 -0.71
N LEU A 78 1.71 7.58 -1.02
CA LEU A 78 1.25 7.09 -2.32
C LEU A 78 1.67 8.02 -3.46
N ASP A 79 1.58 9.34 -3.26
CA ASP A 79 2.13 10.32 -4.20
C ASP A 79 3.64 10.10 -4.41
N ALA A 80 4.38 9.88 -3.32
CA ALA A 80 5.81 9.61 -3.37
C ALA A 80 6.14 8.29 -4.10
N VAL A 81 5.32 7.25 -3.94
CA VAL A 81 5.43 5.96 -4.64
C VAL A 81 5.33 6.16 -6.15
N TYR A 82 4.28 6.82 -6.62
CA TYR A 82 4.06 7.05 -8.05
C TYR A 82 5.00 8.12 -8.64
N ALA A 83 5.62 8.95 -7.80
CA ALA A 83 6.69 9.87 -8.19
C ALA A 83 8.10 9.25 -8.15
N GLY A 84 8.24 7.97 -7.77
CA GLY A 84 9.52 7.27 -7.68
C GLY A 84 10.42 7.71 -6.51
N ARG A 85 9.85 8.34 -5.47
CA ARG A 85 10.57 8.84 -4.28
C ARG A 85 9.95 8.37 -2.95
N PRO A 86 9.59 7.09 -2.79
CA PRO A 86 8.96 6.60 -1.58
C PRO A 86 9.87 6.80 -0.36
N ARG A 87 9.25 7.02 0.81
CA ARG A 87 9.97 7.30 2.07
C ARG A 87 9.79 6.17 3.07
N HIS A 88 8.72 5.41 2.95
CA HIS A 88 8.38 4.31 3.85
C HIS A 88 8.81 2.96 3.24
N PRO A 89 9.24 1.96 4.02
CA PRO A 89 9.57 0.63 3.51
C PRO A 89 8.43 -0.02 2.71
N ILE A 90 7.17 0.17 3.15
CA ILE A 90 5.99 -0.28 2.37
C ILE A 90 5.93 0.45 1.03
N GLY A 91 6.14 1.77 1.00
CA GLY A 91 6.18 2.54 -0.24
C GLY A 91 7.31 2.12 -1.17
N VAL A 92 8.50 1.81 -0.66
CA VAL A 92 9.64 1.33 -1.47
C VAL A 92 9.29 0.02 -2.17
N ALA A 93 8.73 -0.95 -1.44
CA ALA A 93 8.28 -2.21 -2.03
C ALA A 93 7.09 -2.00 -2.99
N LEU A 94 6.20 -1.06 -2.67
CA LEU A 94 5.04 -0.75 -3.49
C LEU A 94 5.43 -0.09 -4.80
N ALA A 95 6.41 0.81 -4.82
CA ALA A 95 6.91 1.46 -6.04
C ALA A 95 7.41 0.44 -7.08
N ASP A 96 8.25 -0.50 -6.65
CA ASP A 96 8.69 -1.62 -7.50
C ASP A 96 7.52 -2.51 -7.94
N THR A 97 6.53 -2.72 -7.08
CA THR A 97 5.34 -3.52 -7.40
C THR A 97 4.43 -2.85 -8.44
N VAL A 98 4.10 -1.57 -8.26
CA VAL A 98 3.18 -0.86 -9.17
C VAL A 98 3.81 -0.66 -10.54
N GLU A 99 5.13 -0.48 -10.62
CA GLU A 99 5.88 -0.40 -11.86
C GLU A 99 5.89 -1.75 -12.59
N ARG A 100 6.26 -2.84 -11.90
CA ARG A 100 6.35 -4.19 -12.52
C ARG A 100 5.02 -4.75 -13.00
N PHE A 101 3.94 -4.46 -12.28
CA PHE A 101 2.62 -5.05 -12.55
C PHE A 101 1.62 -4.04 -13.12
N ALA A 102 2.07 -2.81 -13.43
CA ALA A 102 1.25 -1.73 -13.98
C ALA A 102 -0.06 -1.52 -13.19
N ILE A 103 0.04 -1.46 -11.86
CA ILE A 103 -1.14 -1.32 -10.99
C ILE A 103 -1.57 0.15 -10.96
N ALA A 104 -2.84 0.37 -11.30
CA ALA A 104 -3.45 1.68 -11.34
C ALA A 104 -3.57 2.28 -9.92
N ARG A 105 -3.26 3.58 -9.79
CA ARG A 105 -3.20 4.32 -8.51
C ARG A 105 -4.56 4.34 -7.81
N GLU A 106 -5.63 4.37 -8.59
CA GLU A 106 -7.02 4.48 -8.16
C GLU A 106 -7.41 3.34 -7.21
N HIS A 107 -6.79 2.16 -7.36
CA HIS A 107 -7.01 1.03 -6.46
C HIS A 107 -6.55 1.31 -5.03
N PHE A 108 -5.42 2.00 -4.87
CA PHE A 108 -4.87 2.35 -3.56
C PHE A 108 -5.59 3.57 -2.95
N GLU A 109 -6.01 4.52 -3.77
CA GLU A 109 -6.80 5.67 -3.32
C GLU A 109 -8.17 5.26 -2.78
N ALA A 110 -8.80 4.26 -3.42
CA ALA A 110 -10.05 3.68 -2.96
C ALA A 110 -9.91 3.09 -1.55
N VAL A 111 -8.78 2.43 -1.27
CA VAL A 111 -8.46 1.86 0.06
C VAL A 111 -8.31 2.98 1.10
N ILE A 112 -7.53 4.02 0.83
CA ILE A 112 -7.36 5.14 1.78
C ILE A 112 -8.69 5.86 2.05
N THR A 113 -9.55 5.98 1.03
CA THR A 113 -10.83 6.67 1.15
C THR A 113 -11.89 5.81 1.85
N GLY A 114 -11.67 4.50 2.01
CA GLY A 114 -12.64 3.57 2.57
C GLY A 114 -13.82 3.27 1.63
N THR A 115 -13.79 3.75 0.39
CA THR A 115 -14.79 3.44 -0.62
C THR A 115 -14.35 2.19 -1.37
N SER A 116 -15.00 1.06 -1.12
CA SER A 116 -14.91 -0.09 -2.02
C SER A 116 -15.28 0.37 -3.45
N PRO A 117 -14.53 0.02 -4.51
CA PRO A 117 -14.84 0.42 -5.89
C PRO A 117 -16.08 -0.29 -6.46
N ARG A 118 -17.18 -0.40 -5.69
CA ARG A 118 -18.51 -0.76 -6.20
C ARG A 118 -19.28 0.43 -6.79
N THR A 119 -18.73 1.64 -6.77
CA THR A 119 -19.46 2.86 -7.19
C THR A 119 -19.14 3.35 -8.61
N VAL A 120 -18.25 2.69 -9.37
CA VAL A 120 -17.96 3.09 -10.76
C VAL A 120 -18.86 2.45 -11.83
N ILE A 121 -19.78 1.54 -11.46
CA ILE A 121 -20.77 0.95 -12.41
C ILE A 121 -22.11 1.71 -12.43
N ALA A 122 -22.24 2.82 -11.69
CA ALA A 122 -23.48 3.60 -11.62
C ALA A 122 -23.43 4.94 -12.40
N TRP A 123 -22.38 5.22 -13.18
CA TRP A 123 -22.22 6.53 -13.84
C TRP A 123 -22.52 6.58 -15.35
N ARG A 124 -22.98 5.49 -15.98
CA ARG A 124 -23.40 5.50 -17.41
C ARG A 124 -24.88 5.23 -17.65
N ALA A 125 -25.74 5.66 -16.73
CA ALA A 125 -27.18 5.76 -16.95
C ALA A 125 -27.70 7.07 -16.35
N ARG A 126 -27.33 8.20 -16.97
CA ARG A 126 -28.04 9.50 -16.98
C ARG A 126 -27.15 10.53 -17.69
N SER A 127 -27.21 10.54 -19.02
CA SER A 127 -27.02 11.72 -19.88
C SER A 127 -27.28 11.29 -21.32
N ALA A 128 -28.44 11.76 -21.84
CA ALA A 128 -29.03 11.57 -23.16
C ALA A 128 -29.75 10.21 -23.41
#